data_AF-A0A1E7KZZ9-F1
#
_entry.id   AF-A0A1E7KZZ9-F1
#
_cell.length_a   1.000
_cell.length_b   1.000
_cell.length_c   1.000
_cell.angle_alpha   90.00
_cell.angle_beta   90.00
_cell.angle_gamma   90.00
#
_symmetry.space_group_name_H-M   'P 1'
#
loop_
_entity.id
_entity.type
_entity.pdbx_description
1 polymer ?
#
loop_
_entity_poly.entity_id
_entity_poly.type
_entity_poly.pdbx_seq_one_letter_code
_entity_poly.pdbx_strand_id
1 'polypeptide(L)' 'MPWWVKWVAIPVIAVVVFGGLIASVVGFLIGLLFKVLIFAALVGGLIYLVRHFTSASSSSRRDEW' A
#
# COMPACT_ATOMS: atom_id res chain seq x y z
N MET A 1 -36.45 19.42 -23.99
CA MET A 1 -35.71 18.19 -23.65
C MET A 1 -35.92 17.88 -22.18
N PRO A 2 -36.22 16.63 -21.81
CA PRO A 2 -36.47 16.25 -20.43
C PRO A 2 -35.26 16.61 -19.57
N TRP A 3 -35.45 17.35 -18.46
CA TRP A 3 -34.32 17.84 -17.65
C TRP A 3 -33.42 16.72 -17.16
N TRP A 4 -34.03 15.54 -16.97
CA TRP A 4 -33.39 14.34 -16.45
C TRP A 4 -32.13 13.98 -17.25
N VAL A 5 -32.20 14.15 -18.58
CA VAL A 5 -31.10 13.87 -19.50
C VAL A 5 -29.88 14.73 -19.16
N LYS A 6 -30.04 16.00 -18.80
CA LYS A 6 -28.90 16.87 -18.48
C LYS A 6 -28.18 16.41 -17.22
N TRP A 7 -28.93 16.04 -16.17
CA TRP A 7 -28.35 15.67 -14.89
C TRP A 7 -27.78 14.27 -14.83
N VAL A 8 -28.25 13.35 -15.67
CA VAL A 8 -27.76 11.95 -15.71
C VAL A 8 -26.77 11.71 -16.83
N ALA A 9 -26.99 12.28 -18.03
CA ALA A 9 -26.07 12.08 -19.14
C ALA A 9 -24.70 12.73 -18.89
N ILE A 10 -24.66 13.90 -18.25
CA ILE A 10 -23.39 14.59 -17.97
C ILE A 10 -22.49 13.73 -17.04
N PRO A 11 -22.95 13.23 -15.88
CA PRO A 11 -22.17 12.32 -15.05
C PRO A 11 -21.76 11.02 -15.77
N VAL A 12 -22.66 10.42 -16.53
CA VAL A 12 -22.37 9.16 -17.24
C VAL A 12 -21.28 9.38 -18.29
N ILE A 13 -21.38 10.46 -19.08
CA ILE A 13 -20.34 10.81 -20.06
C ILE A 13 -19.02 11.11 -19.35
N ALA A 14 -19.05 11.83 -18.23
CA ALA A 14 -17.84 12.10 -17.44
C ALA A 14 -17.19 10.80 -16.96
N VAL A 15 -17.96 9.83 -16.46
CA VAL A 15 -17.42 8.52 -16.05
C VAL A 15 -16.92 7.72 -17.26
N VAL A 16 -17.57 7.78 -18.42
CA VAL A 16 -17.09 7.07 -19.62
C VAL A 16 -15.79 7.68 -20.16
N VAL A 17 -15.69 9.01 -20.19
CA VAL A 17 -14.53 9.74 -20.72
C VAL A 17 -13.36 9.75 -19.74
N PHE A 18 -13.63 10.02 -18.45
CA PHE A 18 -12.60 10.14 -17.42
C PHE A 18 -12.45 8.87 -16.56
N GLY A 19 -13.31 7.87 -16.69
CA GLY A 19 -13.28 6.66 -15.87
C GLY A 19 -11.97 5.90 -15.96
N GLY A 20 -11.34 5.85 -17.15
CA GLY A 20 -10.01 5.29 -17.32
C GLY A 20 -8.93 6.04 -16.53
N LEU A 21 -8.98 7.38 -16.53
CA LEU A 21 -8.07 8.21 -15.74
C LEU A 21 -8.30 8.04 -14.24
N ILE A 22 -9.56 8.02 -13.81
CA ILE A 22 -9.95 7.79 -12.41
C ILE A 22 -9.49 6.40 -11.95
N ALA A 23 -9.75 5.35 -12.73
CA ALA A 23 -9.32 4.00 -12.43
C ALA A 23 -7.80 3.87 -12.37
N SER A 24 -7.07 4.58 -13.25
CA SER A 24 -5.60 4.60 -13.26
C SER A 24 -5.05 5.26 -12.00
N VAL A 25 -5.60 6.40 -11.58
CA VAL A 25 -5.19 7.09 -10.35
C VAL A 25 -5.49 6.24 -9.12
N VAL A 26 -6.70 5.69 -9.01
CA VAL A 26 -7.08 4.83 -7.87
C VAL A 26 -6.24 3.55 -7.85
N GLY A 27 -6.04 2.91 -9.00
CA GLY A 27 -5.18 1.74 -9.13
C GLY A 27 -3.73 2.04 -8.77
N PHE A 28 -3.21 3.20 -9.16
CA PHE A 28 -1.87 3.65 -8.77
C PHE A 28 -1.74 3.84 -7.25
N LEU A 29 -2.72 4.49 -6.61
CA LEU A 29 -2.71 4.69 -5.15
C LEU A 29 -2.73 3.36 -4.39
N ILE A 30 -3.59 2.42 -4.80
CA ILE A 30 -3.69 1.09 -4.19
C ILE A 30 -2.40 0.29 -4.43
N GLY A 31 -1.88 0.33 -5.66
CA GLY A 31 -0.62 -0.33 -6.00
C GLY A 31 0.57 0.24 -5.23
N LEU A 32 0.62 1.56 -5.05
CA LEU A 32 1.62 2.23 -4.23
C LEU A 32 1.53 1.77 -2.78
N LEU A 33 0.32 1.73 -2.20
CA LEU A 33 0.10 1.25 -0.84
C LEU A 33 0.61 -0.19 -0.66
N PHE A 34 0.33 -1.08 -1.62
CA PHE A 34 0.80 -2.46 -1.57
C PHE A 34 2.33 -2.55 -1.63
N LYS A 35 2.98 -1.73 -2.47
CA LYS A 35 4.46 -1.65 -2.54
C LYS A 35 5.04 -1.16 -1.21
N VAL A 36 4.41 -0.18 -0.57
CA VAL A 36 4.82 0.30 0.76
C VAL A 36 4.69 -0.81 1.82
N LEU A 37 3.59 -1.56 1.81
CA LEU A 37 3.40 -2.69 2.73
C LEU A 37 4.46 -3.78 2.53
N ILE A 38 4.76 -4.15 1.28
CA ILE A 38 5.83 -5.11 0.97
C ILE A 38 7.18 -4.58 1.45
N PHE A 39 7.49 -3.31 1.17
CA PHE A 39 8.73 -2.71 1.61
C PHE A 39 8.87 -2.74 3.14
N ALA A 40 7.80 -2.39 3.87
CA ALA A 40 7.76 -2.48 5.32
C ALA A 40 7.95 -3.92 5.81
N ALA A 41 7.35 -4.91 5.15
CA ALA A 41 7.53 -6.32 5.50
C ALA A 41 8.98 -6.79 5.29
N LEU A 42 9.63 -6.37 4.20
CA LEU A 42 11.04 -6.66 3.93
C LEU A 42 11.96 -6.03 4.98
N VAL A 43 11.73 -4.75 5.30
CA VAL A 43 12.50 -4.03 6.33
C VAL A 43 12.28 -4.68 7.70
N GLY A 44 11.04 -5.00 8.06
CA GLY A 44 10.70 -5.68 9.31
C GLY A 44 11.35 -7.06 9.41
N GLY A 45 11.34 -7.83 8.32
CA GLY A 45 12.02 -9.12 8.24
C GLY A 45 13.53 -9.00 8.42
N LEU A 46 14.15 -7.99 7.81
CA LEU A 46 15.58 -7.73 7.97
C LEU A 46 15.94 -7.32 9.40
N ILE A 47 15.17 -6.41 10.00
CA ILE A 47 15.35 -5.99 11.40
C ILE A 47 15.21 -7.21 12.32
N TYR A 48 14.23 -8.08 12.07
CA TYR A 48 14.05 -9.31 12.83
C TYR A 48 15.28 -10.22 12.75
N LEU A 49 15.84 -10.41 11.55
CA LEU A 49 17.09 -11.17 11.36
C LEU A 49 18.25 -10.55 12.15
N VAL A 50 18.49 -9.25 12.01
CA VAL A 50 19.58 -8.55 12.70
C VAL A 50 19.44 -8.70 14.22
N ARG A 51 18.25 -8.42 14.74
CA ARG A 51 17.92 -8.63 16.16
C ARG A 51 18.19 -10.06 16.57
N HIS A 52 17.73 -11.03 15.79
CA HIS A 52 17.86 -12.45 16.14
C HIS A 52 19.32 -12.85 16.26
N PHE A 53 20.16 -12.46 15.31
CA PHE A 53 21.60 -12.75 15.35
C PHE A 53 22.35 -11.97 16.45
N THR A 54 21.97 -10.73 16.74
CA THR A 54 22.59 -9.95 17.82
C THR A 54 22.18 -10.46 19.22
N SER A 55 20.91 -10.81 19.43
CA SER A 55 20.43 -11.36 20.70
C SER A 55 21.03 -12.74 21.01
N ALA A 56 21.26 -13.58 19.99
CA ALA A 56 21.95 -14.86 20.14
C ALA A 56 23.40 -14.70 20.66
N SER A 57 24.05 -13.56 20.40
CA SER A 57 25.41 -13.27 20.84
C SER A 57 25.50 -12.74 22.28
N SER A 58 24.38 -12.33 22.90
CA SER A 58 24.37 -11.75 24.26
C SER A 58 24.04 -12.76 25.36
N SER A 59 23.62 -13.97 25.00
CA SER A 59 23.27 -15.06 25.91
C SER A 59 24.47 -15.85 26.47
N SER A 60 25.71 -15.49 26.14
CA SER A 60 26.93 -16.19 26.58
C SER A 60 27.78 -15.42 27.60
N ARG A 61 27.26 -14.37 28.26
CA ARG A 61 27.99 -13.60 29.29
C ARG A 61 27.23 -13.32 30.60
N ARG A 62 26.17 -14.08 30.93
CA ARG A 62 25.42 -13.90 32.20
C ARG A 62 25.45 -15.10 33.16
N ASP A 63 26.21 -16.15 32.84
CA ASP A 63 26.34 -17.35 33.67
C ASP A 63 27.69 -17.42 34.40
N GLU A 64 28.22 -16.28 34.87
CA GLU A 64 29.35 -16.24 35.81
C GLU A 64 28.96 -15.35 37.00
N TRP A 65 28.11 -15.90 37.85
CA TRP A 65 28.01 -15.58 39.28
C TRP A 65 28.60 -16.75 40.07
#